data_AF-A0A7X9GGY0-F1
#
_entry.id   AF-A0A7X9GGY0-F1
#
_cell.length_a   1.000
_cell.length_b   1.000
_cell.length_c   1.000
_cell.angle_alpha   90.00
_cell.angle_beta   90.00
_cell.angle_gamma   90.00
#
_symmetry.space_group_name_H-M   'P 1'
#
loop_
_entity.id
_entity.type
_entity.pdbx_description
1 polymer ?
#
loop_
_entity_poly.entity_id
_entity_poly.type
_entity_poly.pdbx_seq_one_letter_code
_entity_poly.pdbx_strand_id
1 'polypeptide(L)' 'MTEPIKENLVCIVCPMGCLLEVETRIENGRKKVLSVSHNECKRGEVYAEKELVEPVRTLTTTVAVQGGSEV' A
#
# COMPACT_ATOMS: atom_id res chain seq x y z
N MET A 1 17.01 -10.38 17.19
CA MET A 1 17.26 -11.10 15.92
C MET A 1 16.04 -10.87 15.05
N THR A 2 16.10 -9.98 14.07
CA THR A 2 14.99 -9.80 13.12
C THR A 2 15.54 -9.92 11.71
N GLU A 3 15.47 -11.14 11.19
CA GLU A 3 15.85 -11.45 9.82
C GLU A 3 14.88 -10.78 8.83
N PRO A 4 15.36 -10.42 7.63
CA PRO A 4 14.49 -9.90 6.59
C PRO A 4 13.50 -10.96 6.10
N ILE A 5 12.23 -10.57 5.99
CA ILE A 5 11.12 -11.37 5.47
C ILE A 5 10.89 -10.96 4.02
N LYS A 6 10.78 -11.93 3.12
CA LYS A 6 10.43 -11.67 1.72
C LYS A 6 8.92 -11.76 1.52
N GLU A 7 8.36 -10.74 0.90
CA GLU A 7 6.92 -10.62 0.59
C GLU A 7 6.73 -10.31 -0.90
N ASN A 8 5.72 -10.92 -1.51
CA ASN A 8 5.36 -10.68 -2.90
C ASN A 8 4.05 -9.90 -2.95
N LEU A 9 3.97 -8.86 -3.77
CA LEU A 9 2.76 -8.06 -3.94
C LEU A 9 2.60 -7.54 -5.37
N VAL A 10 1.36 -7.35 -5.80
CA VAL A 10 1.05 -6.78 -7.11
C VAL A 10 0.82 -5.28 -6.96
N CYS A 11 1.56 -4.47 -7.72
CA CYS A 11 1.33 -3.02 -7.74
C CYS A 11 -0.01 -2.69 -8.40
N ILE A 12 -0.97 -2.15 -7.65
CA ILE A 12 -2.30 -1.79 -8.17
C ILE A 12 -2.42 -0.32 -8.62
N VAL A 13 -1.31 0.44 -8.62
CA VAL A 13 -1.35 1.89 -8.91
C VAL A 13 -1.58 2.21 -10.38
N CYS A 14 -1.23 1.30 -11.28
CA CYS A 14 -1.34 1.51 -12.72
C CYS A 14 -1.65 0.19 -13.43
N PRO A 15 -2.18 0.22 -14.67
CA PRO A 15 -2.65 -0.98 -15.36
C PRO A 15 -1.57 -2.01 -15.69
N MET A 16 -0.28 -1.64 -15.57
CA MET A 16 0.84 -2.57 -15.79
C MET A 16 0.93 -3.68 -14.75
N GLY A 17 0.50 -3.44 -13.51
CA GLY A 17 0.41 -4.50 -12.50
C GLY A 17 1.74 -5.16 -12.12
N CYS A 18 2.84 -4.41 -11.98
CA CYS A 18 4.16 -4.99 -11.69
C CYS A 18 4.12 -5.95 -10.48
N LEU A 19 4.72 -7.13 -10.63
CA LEU A 19 4.94 -8.09 -9.55
C LEU A 19 6.15 -7.64 -8.73
N LEU A 20 5.91 -7.12 -7.53
CA LEU A 20 6.93 -6.58 -6.65
C LEU A 20 7.42 -7.65 -5.68
N GLU A 21 8.73 -7.73 -5.50
CA GLU A 21 9.37 -8.50 -4.42
C GLU A 21 9.90 -7.51 -3.39
N VAL A 22 9.47 -7.64 -2.14
CA VAL A 22 9.76 -6.69 -1.07
C VAL A 22 10.41 -7.38 0.12
N GLU A 23 11.54 -6.84 0.57
CA GLU A 23 12.20 -7.27 1.79
C GLU A 23 11.75 -6.38 2.95
N THR A 24 11.20 -7.00 3.99
CA THR A 24 10.70 -6.31 5.17
C THR A 24 11.41 -6.80 6.44
N ARG A 25 11.42 -5.98 7.48
CA ARG A 25 11.92 -6.37 8.80
C ARG A 25 10.99 -5.85 9.87
N ILE A 26 10.89 -6.59 10.97
CA ILE A 26 10.25 -6.10 12.19
C ILE A 26 11.29 -5.33 13.01
N GLU A 27 11.06 -4.04 13.23
CA GLU A 27 11.85 -3.18 14.11
C GLU A 27 10.90 -2.58 15.16
N ASN A 28 11.18 -2.80 16.45
CA ASN A 28 10.34 -2.31 17.56
C ASN A 28 8.85 -2.67 17.44
N GLY A 29 8.54 -3.88 16.96
CA GLY A 29 7.17 -4.35 16.75
C GLY A 29 6.45 -3.75 15.54
N ARG A 30 7.14 -2.95 14.72
CA ARG A 30 6.59 -2.37 13.48
C ARG A 30 7.27 -2.99 12.26
N LYS A 31 6.49 -3.20 11.19
CA LYS A 31 7.03 -3.61 9.90
C LYS A 31 7.71 -2.41 9.25
N LYS A 32 8.88 -2.63 8.66
CA LYS A 32 9.65 -1.65 7.91
C LYS A 32 10.12 -2.27 6.61
N VAL A 33 9.99 -1.54 5.50
CA VAL A 33 10.49 -1.96 4.20
C VAL A 33 11.98 -1.65 4.09
N LEU A 34 12.77 -2.61 3.63
CA LEU A 34 14.21 -2.49 3.40
C LEU A 34 14.52 -2.22 1.93
N SER A 35 13.87 -2.96 1.02
CA SER A 35 14.03 -2.81 -0.42
C SER A 35 12.80 -3.30 -1.17
N VAL A 36 12.51 -2.68 -2.30
CA VAL A 36 11.49 -3.09 -3.27
C VAL A 36 12.18 -3.38 -4.60
N SER A 37 11.89 -4.54 -5.17
CA SER A 37 12.43 -5.02 -6.44
C SER A 37 11.31 -5.26 -7.45
N HIS A 38 11.68 -5.31 -8.73
CA HIS A 38 10.77 -5.57 -9.86
C HIS A 38 9.69 -4.49 -10.10
N ASN A 39 9.90 -3.27 -9.58
CA ASN A 39 9.13 -2.10 -9.97
C ASN A 39 9.70 -1.43 -11.22
N GLU A 40 8.87 -1.20 -12.24
CA GLU A 40 9.27 -0.42 -13.43
C GLU A 40 9.19 1.10 -13.21
N CYS A 41 8.62 1.53 -12.06
CA CYS A 41 8.49 2.94 -11.74
C CYS A 41 8.54 3.18 -10.23
N LYS A 42 8.79 4.45 -9.85
CA LYS A 42 8.82 4.90 -8.45
C LYS A 42 7.49 4.74 -7.71
N ARG A 43 6.37 4.72 -8.44
CA ARG A 43 5.04 4.56 -7.83
C ARG A 43 4.87 3.18 -7.18
N GLY A 44 5.48 2.15 -7.75
CA GLY A 44 5.43 0.79 -7.18
C GLY A 44 6.13 0.70 -5.83
N GLU A 45 7.28 1.34 -5.70
CA GLU A 45 8.03 1.43 -4.45
C GLU A 45 7.22 2.16 -3.35
N VAL A 46 6.69 3.34 -3.67
CA VAL A 46 5.86 4.13 -2.74
C VAL A 46 4.60 3.36 -2.33
N TYR A 47 3.99 2.61 -3.26
CA TYR A 47 2.82 1.80 -2.96
C TYR A 47 3.16 0.64 -2.03
N ALA A 48 4.21 -0.12 -2.32
CA ALA A 48 4.66 -1.24 -1.50
C ALA A 48 4.96 -0.82 -0.06
N GLU A 49 5.64 0.32 0.12
CA GLU A 49 5.94 0.87 1.44
C GLU A 49 4.67 1.19 2.24
N LYS A 50 3.74 1.96 1.65
CA LYS A 50 2.49 2.32 2.31
C LYS A 50 1.63 1.10 2.61
N GLU A 51 1.49 0.21 1.65
CA GLU A 51 0.61 -0.95 1.77
C GLU A 51 1.07 -1.93 2.87
N LEU A 52 2.38 -2.11 3.04
CA LEU A 52 2.93 -3.04 4.04
C LEU A 52 3.09 -2.42 5.43
N VAL A 53 3.28 -1.10 5.53
CA VAL A 53 3.53 -0.41 6.81
C VAL A 53 2.26 0.25 7.37
N GLU A 54 1.45 0.89 6.52
CA GLU A 54 0.26 1.66 6.90
C GLU A 54 -0.85 1.57 5.83
N PRO A 55 -1.53 0.40 5.71
CA PRO A 55 -2.54 0.20 4.68
C PRO A 55 -3.78 1.06 4.95
N VAL A 56 -4.05 1.99 4.04
CA VAL A 56 -5.23 2.86 4.07
C VAL A 56 -6.25 2.44 3.01
N ARG A 57 -7.55 2.56 3.32
CA ARG A 57 -8.65 2.34 2.37
C ARG A 57 -9.66 3.47 2.48
N THR A 58 -10.02 4.05 1.35
CA THR A 58 -11.05 5.07 1.29
C THR A 58 -12.42 4.42 1.31
N LEU A 59 -13.20 4.67 2.36
CA LEU A 59 -14.61 4.30 2.44
C LEU A 59 -15.44 5.54 2.10
N THR A 60 -16.14 5.52 0.96
CA THR A 60 -17.06 6.60 0.60
C THR A 60 -18.47 6.19 1.04
N THR A 61 -19.17 7.08 1.74
CA THR A 61 -20.55 6.90 2.14
C THR A 61 -21.37 8.14 1.81
N THR A 62 -22.67 7.98 1.65
CA THR A 62 -23.62 9.07 1.47
C THR A 62 -24.34 9.34 2.77
N VAL A 63 -24.62 10.61 3.07
CA VAL A 63 -25.45 11.01 4.22
C VAL A 63 -26.68 11.74 3.71
N ALA A 64 -27.83 11.52 4.36
CA ALA A 64 -29.03 12.28 4.06
C ALA A 64 -28.84 13.75 4.52
N VAL A 65 -29.16 14.70 3.65
CA VAL A 65 -29.06 16.13 3.95
C VAL A 65 -30.43 16.66 4.35
N GLN A 66 -30.53 17.22 5.55
CA GLN A 66 -31.77 17.87 6.01
C GLN A 66 -31.95 19.22 5.29
N GLY A 67 -33.08 19.39 4.60
CA GLY A 67 -33.40 20.64 3.88
C GLY A 67 -32.66 20.83 2.56
N GLY A 68 -32.03 19.77 2.03
CA GLY A 68 -31.49 19.81 0.66
C GLY A 68 -32.62 20.00 -0.35
N SER A 69 -32.47 20.94 -1.27
CA SER A 69 -33.40 21.12 -2.39
C SER A 69 -33.36 19.86 -3.25
N GLU A 70 -34.48 19.18 -3.40
CA GLU A 70 -34.63 18.15 -4.44
C GLU A 70 -34.37 18.82 -5.80
N VAL A 71 -33.51 18.21 -6.62
CA VAL A 71 -33.24 18.62 -8.00
C VAL A 71 -34.00 17.72 -8.95
#